data_AF-A0A8T7HI61-F1
#
_entry.id   AF-A0A8T7HI61-F1
#
_cell.length_a   1.000
_cell.length_b   1.000
_cell.length_c   1.000
_cell.angle_alpha   90.00
_cell.angle_beta   90.00
_cell.angle_gamma   90.00
#
_symmetry.space_group_name_H-M   'P 1'
#
loop_
_entity.id
_entity.type
_entity.pdbx_description
1 polymer ?
#
loop_
_entity_poly.entity_id
_entity_poly.type
_entity_poly.pdbx_seq_one_letter_code
_entity_poly.pdbx_strand_id
1 'polypeptide(L)'
;MVLNKKGQGLSLNVIIIAALALIVLVVLAVIFTSSSADFADKSDNVAGDSKLKLTTLSLTYGDCQPSGSAESTFMNAYSAAQSTDDKDNAVSNFKTEITRCKDFSADKLTCEGNSGCLWG
;
A
#
# COMPACT_ATOMS: atom_id res chain seq x y z
N MET A 1 -4.70 -7.20 -69.55
CA MET A 1 -4.09 -6.27 -68.57
C MET A 1 -3.39 -7.14 -67.53
N VAL A 2 -2.07 -7.30 -67.65
CA VAL A 2 -1.29 -8.19 -66.76
C VAL A 2 -0.89 -7.38 -65.53
N LEU A 3 -1.46 -7.73 -64.37
CA LEU A 3 -1.12 -7.14 -63.08
C LEU A 3 0.27 -7.63 -62.68
N ASN A 4 1.28 -6.80 -62.94
CA ASN A 4 2.64 -6.98 -62.46
C ASN A 4 2.64 -6.90 -60.92
N LYS A 5 2.46 -8.04 -60.24
CA LYS A 5 2.69 -8.16 -58.79
C LYS A 5 4.20 -8.01 -58.56
N LYS A 6 4.65 -6.78 -58.33
CA LYS A 6 5.90 -6.51 -57.60
C LYS A 6 5.74 -7.11 -56.21
N GLY A 7 6.10 -8.38 -56.09
CA GLY A 7 6.47 -8.96 -54.81
C GLY A 7 7.69 -8.20 -54.33
N GLN A 8 7.44 -7.11 -53.61
CA GLN A 8 8.44 -6.39 -52.85
C GLN A 8 8.93 -7.39 -51.80
N GLY A 9 10.00 -8.09 -52.13
CA GLY A 9 10.64 -9.05 -51.24
C GLY A 9 11.14 -8.29 -50.03
N LEU A 10 10.31 -8.22 -48.99
CA LEU A 10 10.82 -7.96 -47.65
C LEU A 10 11.83 -9.08 -47.41
N SER A 11 13.11 -8.70 -47.43
CA SER A 11 14.21 -9.63 -47.22
C SER A 11 13.91 -10.47 -45.99
N LEU A 12 14.14 -11.78 -46.06
CA LEU A 12 13.88 -12.73 -44.98
C LEU A 12 14.43 -12.21 -43.63
N ASN A 13 15.57 -11.51 -43.67
CA ASN A 13 16.18 -10.87 -42.51
C ASN A 13 15.31 -9.79 -41.86
N VAL A 14 14.56 -9.00 -42.64
CA VAL A 14 13.65 -7.96 -42.12
C VAL A 14 12.49 -8.60 -41.37
N ILE A 15 11.96 -9.71 -41.89
CA ILE A 15 10.90 -10.49 -41.22
C ILE A 15 11.42 -11.03 -39.87
N ILE A 16 12.65 -11.56 -39.85
CA ILE A 16 13.29 -12.07 -38.63
C ILE A 16 13.49 -10.95 -37.60
N ILE A 17 14.02 -9.79 -38.02
CA ILE A 17 14.25 -8.65 -37.13
C ILE A 17 12.92 -8.11 -36.56
N ALA A 18 11.89 -8.01 -37.40
CA ALA A 18 10.56 -7.55 -36.96
C ALA A 18 9.95 -8.49 -35.91
N ALA A 19 10.09 -9.81 -36.09
CA ALA A 19 9.61 -10.80 -35.12
C ALA A 19 10.37 -10.71 -33.78
N LEU A 20 11.70 -10.58 -33.81
CA LEU A 20 12.51 -10.41 -32.59
C LEU A 20 12.14 -9.14 -31.83
N ALA A 21 11.95 -8.02 -32.53
CA ALA A 21 11.54 -6.76 -31.92
C ALA A 21 10.17 -6.87 -31.23
N LEU A 22 9.21 -7.56 -31.86
CA LEU A 22 7.89 -7.81 -31.29
C LEU A 22 7.96 -8.64 -30.00
N ILE A 23 8.78 -9.69 -29.98
CA ILE A 23 8.97 -10.53 -28.79
C ILE A 23 9.53 -9.70 -27.62
N VAL A 24 10.55 -8.89 -27.87
CA VAL A 24 11.14 -8.02 -26.84
C VAL A 24 10.11 -7.03 -26.30
N LEU A 25 9.28 -6.45 -27.17
CA LEU A 25 8.21 -5.53 -26.76
C LEU A 25 7.18 -6.21 -25.83
N VAL A 26 6.78 -7.45 -26.14
CA VAL A 26 5.85 -8.22 -25.30
C VAL A 26 6.48 -8.52 -23.94
N VAL A 27 7.75 -8.93 -23.89
CA VAL A 27 8.46 -9.19 -22.63
C VAL A 27 8.53 -7.94 -21.77
N LEU A 28 8.88 -6.79 -22.35
CA LEU A 28 8.89 -5.51 -21.65
C LEU A 28 7.49 -5.16 -21.13
N ALA A 29 6.44 -5.31 -21.95
CA ALA A 29 5.08 -5.02 -21.54
C ALA A 29 4.64 -5.88 -20.34
N VAL A 30 4.99 -7.17 -20.31
CA VAL A 30 4.68 -8.05 -19.16
C VAL A 30 5.44 -7.63 -17.91
N ILE A 31 6.73 -7.30 -18.02
CA ILE A 31 7.54 -6.83 -16.88
C ILE A 31 6.99 -5.50 -16.34
N PHE A 32 6.72 -4.52 -17.21
CA PHE A 32 6.14 -3.24 -16.79
C PHE A 32 4.73 -3.39 -16.21
N THR A 33 3.90 -4.28 -16.76
CA THR A 33 2.56 -4.57 -16.20
C THR A 33 2.65 -5.28 -14.85
N SER A 34 3.63 -6.17 -14.66
CA SER A 34 3.84 -6.83 -13.35
C SER A 34 4.22 -5.84 -12.25
N SER A 35 5.02 -4.82 -12.57
CA SER A 35 5.34 -3.76 -11.60
C SER A 35 4.16 -2.86 -11.23
N SER A 36 3.14 -2.76 -12.10
CA SER A 36 1.94 -1.94 -11.85
C SER A 36 0.78 -2.72 -11.20
N ALA A 37 0.78 -4.06 -11.31
CA ALA A 37 -0.16 -4.93 -10.59
C ALA A 37 0.07 -4.89 -9.06
N ASP A 38 1.31 -4.73 -8.60
CA ASP A 38 1.62 -4.50 -7.17
C ASP A 38 1.04 -3.18 -6.62
N PHE A 39 0.75 -2.20 -7.48
CA PHE A 39 0.09 -0.94 -7.08
C PHE A 39 -1.44 -1.03 -7.15
N ALA A 40 -1.99 -1.83 -8.07
CA ALA A 40 -3.44 -2.03 -8.19
C ALA A 40 -4.00 -2.98 -7.12
N ASP A 41 -3.26 -4.05 -6.77
CA ASP A 41 -3.65 -5.01 -5.73
C ASP A 41 -3.53 -4.43 -4.32
N LYS A 42 -2.60 -3.48 -4.11
CA LYS A 42 -2.51 -2.75 -2.83
C LYS A 42 -3.71 -1.84 -2.58
N SER A 43 -4.45 -1.36 -3.58
CA SER A 43 -5.55 -0.41 -3.32
C SER A 43 -6.77 -1.05 -2.65
N ASP A 44 -6.99 -2.36 -2.81
CA ASP A 44 -8.13 -3.07 -2.20
C ASP A 44 -7.75 -3.72 -0.86
N ASN A 45 -6.51 -4.24 -0.76
CA ASN A 45 -6.00 -4.86 0.47
C ASN A 45 -5.55 -3.84 1.54
N VAL A 46 -5.24 -2.60 1.18
CA VAL A 46 -4.80 -1.57 2.14
C VAL A 46 -5.90 -1.22 3.14
N ALA A 47 -7.17 -1.18 2.76
CA ALA A 47 -8.26 -0.92 3.70
C ALA A 47 -8.43 -2.06 4.73
N GLY A 48 -8.23 -3.32 4.29
CA GLY A 48 -8.25 -4.51 5.15
C GLY A 48 -7.05 -4.57 6.08
N ASP A 49 -5.84 -4.34 5.55
CA ASP A 49 -4.58 -4.36 6.31
C ASP A 49 -4.53 -3.27 7.38
N SER A 50 -4.96 -2.04 7.08
CA SER A 50 -5.03 -0.94 8.05
C SER A 50 -5.89 -1.35 9.24
N LYS A 51 -7.07 -1.91 8.97
CA LYS A 51 -8.03 -2.31 10.01
C LYS A 51 -7.54 -3.51 10.81
N LEU A 52 -6.90 -4.48 10.14
CA LEU A 52 -6.28 -5.64 10.78
C LEU A 52 -5.14 -5.22 11.72
N LYS A 53 -4.31 -4.28 11.26
CA LYS A 53 -3.21 -3.71 12.06
C LYS A 53 -3.74 -2.92 13.23
N LEU A 54 -4.76 -2.08 13.01
CA LEU A 54 -5.45 -1.36 14.08
C LEU A 54 -6.02 -2.33 15.11
N THR A 55 -6.66 -3.42 14.68
CA THR A 55 -7.19 -4.46 15.59
C THR A 55 -6.06 -5.15 16.36
N THR A 56 -4.92 -5.39 15.72
CA THR A 56 -3.74 -5.97 16.39
C THR A 56 -3.16 -5.01 17.44
N LEU A 57 -3.13 -3.71 17.12
CA LEU A 57 -2.67 -2.65 18.03
C LEU A 57 -3.69 -2.43 19.16
N SER A 58 -4.98 -2.56 18.89
CA SER A 58 -6.03 -2.40 19.90
C SER A 58 -6.05 -3.53 20.93
N LEU A 59 -5.58 -4.72 20.58
CA LEU A 59 -5.32 -5.79 21.55
C LEU A 59 -4.21 -5.45 22.56
N THR A 60 -3.36 -4.48 22.25
CA THR A 60 -2.32 -4.00 23.18
C THR A 60 -2.77 -2.83 24.04
N TYR A 61 -4.01 -2.35 23.86
CA TYR A 61 -4.59 -1.34 24.73
C TYR A 61 -4.75 -1.89 26.15
N GLY A 62 -4.50 -1.03 27.14
CA GLY A 62 -4.83 -1.29 28.55
C GLY A 62 -6.07 -0.52 28.96
N ASP A 63 -6.24 -0.25 30.25
CA ASP A 63 -7.37 0.52 30.80
C ASP A 63 -7.48 1.95 30.23
N CYS A 64 -6.39 2.48 29.67
CA CYS A 64 -6.36 3.76 28.96
C CYS A 64 -5.91 3.56 27.51
N GLN A 65 -6.79 3.86 26.56
CA GLN A 65 -6.62 3.61 25.13
C GLN A 65 -6.68 4.91 24.31
N PRO A 66 -6.12 4.95 23.09
CA PRO A 66 -6.27 6.09 22.18
C PRO A 66 -7.74 6.30 21.80
N SER A 67 -8.12 7.55 21.56
CA SER A 67 -9.45 7.89 21.04
C SER A 67 -9.67 7.39 19.61
N GLY A 68 -10.93 7.15 19.22
CA GLY A 68 -11.28 6.78 17.83
C GLY A 68 -10.83 7.81 16.78
N SER A 69 -10.54 9.05 17.19
CA SER A 69 -9.91 10.07 16.34
C SER A 69 -8.44 9.76 16.04
N ALA A 70 -7.68 9.25 17.02
CA ALA A 70 -6.31 8.79 16.81
C ALA A 70 -6.27 7.54 15.93
N GLU A 71 -7.22 6.62 16.12
CA GLU A 71 -7.37 5.42 15.29
C GLU A 71 -7.69 5.75 13.84
N SER A 72 -8.63 6.67 13.58
CA SER A 72 -8.95 7.11 12.23
C SER A 72 -7.79 7.87 11.56
N THR A 73 -7.01 8.63 12.34
CA THR A 73 -5.78 9.28 11.85
C THR A 73 -4.71 8.24 11.46
N PHE A 74 -4.49 7.22 12.29
CA PHE A 74 -3.61 6.10 11.96
C PHE A 74 -4.09 5.35 10.71
N MET A 75 -5.39 5.02 10.65
CA MET A 75 -5.98 4.36 9.49
C MET A 75 -5.76 5.17 8.22
N ASN A 76 -5.97 6.48 8.25
CA ASN A 76 -5.72 7.35 7.10
C ASN A 76 -4.22 7.40 6.73
N ALA A 77 -3.33 7.54 7.71
CA ALA A 77 -1.88 7.61 7.47
C ALA A 77 -1.32 6.27 6.94
N TYR A 78 -1.73 5.15 7.51
CA TYR A 78 -1.33 3.81 7.08
C TYR A 78 -1.93 3.45 5.71
N SER A 79 -3.14 3.92 5.43
CA SER A 79 -3.78 3.69 4.12
C SER A 79 -3.20 4.57 3.02
N ALA A 80 -2.73 5.77 3.36
CA ALA A 80 -2.06 6.68 2.43
C ALA A 80 -0.57 6.33 2.20
N ALA A 81 0.03 5.50 3.05
CA ALA A 81 1.42 5.10 2.97
C ALA A 81 1.70 4.25 1.71
N GLN A 82 2.63 4.72 0.87
CA GLN A 82 2.97 4.09 -0.41
C GLN A 82 4.09 3.05 -0.28
N SER A 83 4.91 3.15 0.76
CA SER A 83 6.02 2.25 1.03
C SER A 83 5.83 1.49 2.35
N THR A 84 6.54 0.37 2.52
CA THR A 84 6.59 -0.36 3.79
C THR A 84 7.19 0.50 4.91
N ASP A 85 8.17 1.34 4.58
CA ASP A 85 8.81 2.25 5.53
C ASP A 85 7.83 3.29 6.07
N ASP A 86 6.96 3.84 5.21
CA ASP A 86 5.91 4.78 5.62
C ASP A 86 4.86 4.11 6.51
N LYS A 87 4.52 2.84 6.23
CA LYS A 87 3.63 2.03 7.07
C LYS A 87 4.24 1.78 8.45
N ASP A 88 5.52 1.43 8.50
CA ASP A 88 6.24 1.21 9.76
C ASP A 88 6.35 2.51 10.57
N ASN A 89 6.58 3.64 9.92
CA ASN A 89 6.54 4.96 10.56
C ASN A 89 5.15 5.28 11.14
N ALA A 90 4.07 5.03 10.38
CA ALA A 90 2.71 5.24 10.87
C ALA A 90 2.40 4.34 12.09
N VAL A 91 2.83 3.08 12.07
CA VAL A 91 2.70 2.14 13.20
C VAL A 91 3.53 2.61 14.40
N SER A 92 4.76 3.06 14.19
CA SER A 92 5.64 3.55 15.24
C SER A 92 5.07 4.80 15.93
N ASN A 93 4.55 5.75 15.15
CA ASN A 93 3.88 6.93 15.66
C ASN A 93 2.64 6.56 16.49
N PHE A 94 1.83 5.63 15.99
CA PHE A 94 0.65 5.19 16.72
C PHE A 94 1.00 4.41 18.00
N LYS A 95 2.04 3.58 17.99
CA LYS A 95 2.56 2.92 19.20
C LYS A 95 3.06 3.91 20.25
N THR A 96 3.64 5.01 19.81
CA THR A 96 4.08 6.09 20.71
C THR A 96 2.86 6.70 21.41
N GLU A 97 1.78 6.96 20.67
CA GLU A 97 0.53 7.45 21.25
C GLU A 97 -0.14 6.43 22.19
N ILE A 98 -0.12 5.13 21.85
CA ILE A 98 -0.59 4.07 22.76
C ILE A 98 0.22 4.07 24.06
N THR A 99 1.54 4.16 23.96
CA THR A 99 2.43 4.18 25.13
C THR A 99 2.16 5.42 25.98
N ARG A 100 1.97 6.57 25.32
CA ARG A 100 1.59 7.82 25.97
C ARG A 100 0.29 7.67 26.76
N CYS A 101 -0.76 7.08 26.15
CA CYS A 101 -2.01 6.82 26.85
C CYS A 101 -1.84 5.82 28.01
N LYS A 102 -1.01 4.80 27.82
CA LYS A 102 -0.71 3.82 28.86
C LYS A 102 0.00 4.44 30.07
N ASP A 103 0.83 5.46 29.88
CA ASP A 103 1.44 6.18 31.01
C ASP A 103 0.40 6.90 31.88
N PHE A 104 -0.79 7.19 31.34
CA PHE A 104 -1.93 7.75 32.07
C PHE A 104 -2.93 6.70 32.56
N SER A 105 -2.60 5.39 32.49
CA SER A 105 -3.49 4.32 32.95
C SER A 105 -3.55 4.19 34.48
N ALA A 106 -3.02 5.15 35.23
CA ALA A 106 -3.06 5.15 36.70
C ALA A 106 -4.49 5.30 37.23
N ASP A 107 -5.28 6.22 36.65
CA ASP A 107 -6.65 6.50 37.06
C ASP A 107 -7.48 7.02 35.89
N LYS A 108 -8.80 6.79 35.92
CA LYS A 108 -9.73 7.31 34.90
C LYS A 108 -9.61 8.83 34.69
N LEU A 109 -9.40 9.58 35.76
CA LEU A 109 -9.26 11.04 35.72
C LEU A 109 -8.02 11.51 34.95
N THR A 110 -6.90 10.79 35.07
CA THR A 110 -5.64 11.16 34.41
C THR A 110 -5.65 10.75 32.94
N CYS A 111 -6.30 9.62 32.62
CA CYS A 111 -6.52 9.16 31.26
C CYS A 111 -7.45 10.09 30.46
N GLU A 112 -8.67 10.35 30.96
CA GLU A 112 -9.65 11.20 30.28
C GLU A 112 -9.32 12.70 30.39
N GLY A 113 -8.50 13.08 31.37
CA GLY A 113 -8.02 14.44 31.54
C GLY A 113 -7.02 14.88 30.48
N ASN A 114 -6.39 13.93 29.76
CA ASN A 114 -5.46 14.25 28.68
C ASN A 114 -6.15 14.12 27.31
N SER A 115 -6.06 15.18 26.51
CA SER A 115 -6.73 15.23 25.21
C SER A 115 -6.18 14.13 24.28
N GLY A 116 -7.02 13.13 23.99
CA GLY A 116 -6.75 12.10 22.99
C GLY A 116 -6.78 10.67 23.49
N CYS A 117 -6.88 10.42 24.80
CA CYS A 117 -7.04 9.09 25.39
C CYS A 117 -8.44 8.92 26.00
N LEU A 118 -8.94 7.69 26.02
CA LEU A 118 -10.23 7.29 26.57
C LEU A 118 -10.01 6.14 27.55
N TRP A 119 -10.71 6.19 28.67
CA TRP A 119 -10.73 5.08 29.62
C TRP A 119 -11.70 4.00 29.13
N GLY A 120 -11.28 2.74 29.09
CA GLY A 120 -12.04 1.64 28.49
C GLY A 120 -11.78 0.30 29.15
#